data_AF-A0A127VED6-F1
#
_entry.id   AF-A0A127VED6-F1
#
_cell.length_a   1.000
_cell.length_b   1.000
_cell.length_c   1.000
_cell.angle_alpha   90.00
_cell.angle_beta   90.00
_cell.angle_gamma   90.00
#
_symmetry.space_group_name_H-M   'P 1'
#
loop_
_entity.id
_entity.type
_entity.pdbx_description
1 polymer ?
#
loop_
_entity_poly.entity_id
_entity_poly.type
_entity_poly.pdbx_seq_one_letter_code
_entity_poly.pdbx_strand_id
1 'polypeptide(L)'
;MEENKLGLPKDFFKQFKSKEQFQEFFQEMFKQGVNEMLQGELDEHLGYEKHSPEGRGSGNSRNGFSSKKVKSETLWDVVLSIPATVIQALNRS
;
A
#
# COMPACT_ATOMS: atom_id res chain seq x y z
N MET A 1 12.11 -13.96 28.80
CA MET A 1 11.95 -14.67 27.52
C MET A 1 11.95 -13.59 26.46
N GLU A 2 12.87 -13.63 25.49
CA GLU A 2 12.88 -12.63 24.42
C GLU A 2 11.57 -12.71 23.63
N GLU A 3 10.75 -11.66 23.72
CA GLU A 3 9.59 -11.53 22.86
C GLU A 3 10.05 -11.39 21.41
N ASN A 4 9.56 -12.27 20.55
CA ASN A 4 9.74 -12.14 19.12
C ASN A 4 8.90 -10.95 18.65
N LYS A 5 9.51 -9.76 18.65
CA LYS A 5 8.87 -8.47 18.31
C LYS A 5 8.16 -8.46 16.94
N LEU A 6 8.53 -9.39 16.07
CA LEU A 6 8.02 -9.51 14.70
C LEU A 6 6.97 -10.62 14.54
N GLY A 7 6.76 -11.47 15.54
CA GLY A 7 5.85 -12.62 15.45
C GLY A 7 6.25 -13.65 14.38
N LEU A 8 7.49 -13.60 13.87
CA LEU A 8 7.91 -14.44 12.76
C LEU A 8 8.35 -15.83 13.24
N PRO A 9 8.02 -16.91 12.51
CA PRO A 9 8.56 -18.24 12.79
C PRO A 9 10.08 -18.24 12.80
N LYS A 10 10.70 -19.00 13.70
CA LYS A 10 12.18 -19.09 13.81
C LYS A 10 12.86 -19.54 12.51
N ASP A 11 12.16 -20.35 11.71
CA ASP A 11 12.66 -20.88 10.44
C ASP A 11 12.44 -19.93 9.25
N PHE A 12 11.74 -18.81 9.45
CA PHE A 12 11.43 -17.85 8.39
C PHE A 12 12.69 -17.37 7.66
N PHE A 13 13.78 -17.10 8.38
CA PHE A 13 15.00 -16.59 7.77
C PHE A 13 15.82 -17.66 7.03
N LYS A 14 15.52 -18.96 7.22
CA LYS A 14 16.26 -20.05 6.57
C LYS A 14 15.95 -20.18 5.07
N GLN A 15 14.88 -19.54 4.59
CA GLN A 15 14.49 -19.56 3.18
C GLN A 15 15.41 -18.68 2.30
N PHE A 16 16.02 -17.64 2.88
CA PHE A 16 16.89 -16.72 2.14
C PHE A 16 18.28 -17.31 2.03
N LYS A 17 18.75 -17.53 0.79
CA LYS A 17 20.07 -18.12 0.52
C LYS A 17 21.14 -17.09 0.18
N SER A 18 20.73 -15.86 -0.13
CA SER A 18 21.64 -14.76 -0.42
C SER A 18 21.11 -13.44 0.15
N LYS A 19 22.01 -12.46 0.25
CA LYS A 19 21.68 -11.10 0.68
C LYS A 19 20.69 -10.46 -0.30
N GLU A 20 20.85 -10.72 -1.59
CA GLU A 20 20.04 -10.17 -2.67
C GLU A 20 18.58 -10.64 -2.54
N GLN A 21 18.35 -11.94 -2.31
CA GLN A 21 17.01 -12.48 -2.10
C GLN A 21 16.31 -11.87 -0.88
N PHE A 22 17.05 -11.66 0.21
CA PHE A 22 16.52 -11.01 1.39
C PHE A 22 16.18 -9.54 1.13
N GLN A 23 17.01 -8.82 0.36
CA GLN A 23 16.78 -7.43 -0.01
C GLN A 23 15.57 -7.27 -0.94
N GLU A 24 15.41 -8.15 -1.94
CA GLU A 24 14.25 -8.16 -2.84
C GLU A 24 12.95 -8.39 -2.05
N PHE A 25 12.95 -9.40 -1.18
CA PHE A 25 11.80 -9.69 -0.32
C PHE A 25 11.42 -8.49 0.56
N PHE A 26 12.40 -7.83 1.18
CA PHE A 26 12.14 -6.67 2.02
C PHE A 26 11.63 -5.47 1.22
N GLN A 27 12.12 -5.26 -0.01
CA GLN A 27 11.59 -4.23 -0.92
C GLN A 27 10.13 -4.50 -1.28
N GLU A 28 9.78 -5.75 -1.60
CA GLU A 28 8.40 -6.13 -1.90
C GLU A 28 7.48 -5.99 -0.69
N MET A 29 7.92 -6.46 0.49
CA MET A 29 7.19 -6.29 1.75
C MET A 29 6.94 -4.82 2.05
N PHE A 30 7.97 -3.98 1.94
CA PHE A 30 7.86 -2.54 2.18
C PHE A 30 6.88 -1.89 1.19
N LYS A 31 6.97 -2.24 -0.10
CA LYS A 31 6.03 -1.77 -1.12
C LYS A 31 4.60 -2.15 -0.80
N GLN A 32 4.34 -3.40 -0.44
CA GLN A 32 3.01 -3.85 -0.06
C GLN A 32 2.49 -3.13 1.18
N GLY A 33 3.30 -3.06 2.24
CA GLY A 33 2.93 -2.39 3.48
C GLY A 33 2.55 -0.91 3.27
N VAL A 34 3.33 -0.18 2.48
CA VAL A 34 3.01 1.23 2.16
C VAL A 34 1.74 1.34 1.30
N ASN A 35 1.55 0.47 0.31
CA ASN A 35 0.34 0.50 -0.52
C ASN A 35 -0.93 0.21 0.30
N GLU A 36 -0.88 -0.74 1.23
CA GLU A 36 -2.00 -1.07 2.12
C GLU A 36 -2.29 0.06 3.11
N MET A 37 -1.25 0.67 3.68
CA MET A 37 -1.39 1.85 4.54
C MET A 37 -2.11 3.00 3.80
N LEU A 38 -1.69 3.30 2.57
CA LEU A 38 -2.31 4.34 1.74
C LEU A 38 -3.73 3.99 1.30
N GLN A 39 -4.04 2.70 1.12
CA GLN A 39 -5.41 2.26 0.85
C GLN A 39 -6.31 2.49 2.07
N GLY A 40 -5.84 2.14 3.27
CA GLY A 40 -6.56 2.38 4.52
C GLY A 40 -6.80 3.86 4.79
N GLU A 41 -5.79 4.72 4.60
CA GLU A 41 -5.94 6.18 4.71
C GLU A 41 -7.01 6.71 3.75
N LEU A 42 -7.11 6.17 2.54
CA LEU A 42 -8.18 6.55 1.61
C LEU A 42 -9.55 6.00 2.01
N ASP A 43 -9.64 4.82 2.65
CA ASP A 43 -10.91 4.26 3.14
C ASP A 43 -11.46 5.17 4.23
N GLU A 44 -10.59 5.60 5.16
CA GLU A 44 -10.95 6.57 6.21
C GLU A 44 -11.31 7.94 5.63
N HIS A 45 -10.51 8.46 4.68
CA HIS A 45 -10.75 9.78 4.09
C HIS A 45 -12.05 9.86 3.28
N LEU A 46 -12.41 8.80 2.57
CA LEU A 46 -13.65 8.75 1.78
C LEU A 46 -14.85 8.26 2.61
N GLY A 47 -14.61 7.57 3.72
CA GLY A 47 -15.66 6.96 4.55
C GLY A 47 -16.32 5.73 3.92
N TYR A 48 -15.72 5.15 2.87
CA TYR A 48 -16.21 3.92 2.22
C TYR A 48 -15.09 3.15 1.51
N GLU A 49 -15.28 1.84 1.43
CA GLU A 49 -14.35 0.92 0.79
C GLU A 49 -14.37 0.97 -0.74
N LYS A 50 -13.34 0.39 -1.36
CA LYS A 50 -13.30 0.23 -2.81
C LYS A 50 -14.48 -0.64 -3.28
N HIS A 51 -15.25 -0.12 -4.24
CA HIS A 51 -16.48 -0.73 -4.79
C HIS A 51 -17.74 -0.64 -3.91
N SER A 52 -17.68 0.08 -2.79
CA SER A 52 -18.84 0.32 -1.95
C SER A 52 -19.92 1.15 -2.70
N PRO A 53 -21.21 0.77 -2.62
CA PRO A 53 -22.30 1.53 -3.26
C PRO A 53 -22.44 2.96 -2.72
N GLU A 54 -21.95 3.23 -1.50
CA GLU A 54 -21.86 4.54 -0.84
C GLU A 54 -20.99 5.52 -1.63
N GLY A 55 -20.04 5.01 -2.43
CA GLY A 55 -19.22 5.82 -3.33
C GLY A 55 -19.95 6.30 -4.59
N ARG A 56 -21.16 5.81 -4.88
CA ARG A 56 -21.92 6.22 -6.07
C ARG A 56 -22.60 7.57 -5.84
N GLY A 57 -22.12 8.60 -6.53
CA GLY A 57 -22.68 9.95 -6.43
C GLY A 57 -22.17 10.76 -5.24
N SER A 58 -21.12 10.29 -4.55
CA SER A 58 -20.43 11.03 -3.47
C SER A 58 -19.66 12.26 -3.99
N GLY A 59 -19.52 12.40 -5.31
CA GLY A 59 -18.72 13.43 -5.94
C GLY A 59 -17.21 13.20 -5.85
N ASN A 60 -16.74 12.14 -5.17
CA ASN A 60 -15.30 11.84 -5.02
C ASN A 60 -15.00 10.35 -5.29
N SER A 61 -14.95 9.96 -6.57
CA SER A 61 -14.81 8.56 -6.94
C SER A 61 -13.35 8.08 -6.87
N ARG A 62 -13.13 6.85 -6.39
CA ARG A 62 -11.83 6.17 -6.49
C ARG A 62 -11.57 5.83 -7.95
N ASN A 63 -10.50 6.37 -8.55
CA ASN A 63 -10.17 6.14 -9.95
C ASN A 63 -8.76 5.57 -10.13
N GLY A 64 -8.62 4.28 -9.78
CA GLY A 64 -7.42 3.51 -10.06
C GLY A 64 -6.24 3.84 -9.14
N PHE A 65 -5.04 3.52 -9.62
CA PHE A 65 -3.78 3.69 -8.91
C PHE A 65 -2.80 4.50 -9.76
N SER A 66 -1.99 5.32 -9.11
CA SER A 66 -0.88 6.06 -9.70
C SER A 66 0.44 5.44 -9.25
N SER A 67 1.28 5.09 -10.22
CA SER A 67 2.62 4.58 -9.94
C SER A 67 3.55 5.74 -9.58
N LYS A 68 4.08 5.76 -8.36
CA LYS A 68 5.12 6.72 -7.94
C LYS A 68 6.39 5.98 -7.56
N LYS A 69 7.51 6.44 -8.12
CA LYS A 69 8.84 6.01 -7.70
C LYS A 69 9.26 6.82 -6.48
N VAL A 70 9.47 6.16 -5.36
CA VAL A 70 9.91 6.77 -4.10
C VAL A 70 11.35 6.38 -3.86
N LYS A 71 12.19 7.37 -3.59
CA LYS A 71 13.56 7.17 -3.11
C LYS A 71 13.49 7.00 -1.61
N SER A 72 13.84 5.82 -1.10
CA SER A 72 14.03 5.63 0.34
C SER A 72 15.51 5.80 0.67
N GLU A 73 15.81 6.36 1.84
CA GLU A 73 17.20 6.59 2.26
C GLU A 73 17.94 5.27 2.56
N THR A 74 17.19 4.24 2.92
CA THR A 74 17.71 2.91 3.32
C THR A 74 17.42 1.81 2.31
N LEU A 75 16.44 2.02 1.44
CA LEU A 75 16.01 1.10 0.40
C LEU A 75 16.19 1.78 -0.96
N TRP A 76 16.87 1.10 -1.90
CA TRP A 76 16.98 1.54 -3.29
C TRP A 76 15.60 1.88 -3.89
N ASP A 77 15.57 2.60 -5.02
CA ASP A 77 14.36 3.04 -5.73
C ASP A 77 13.18 2.05 -5.66
N VAL A 78 12.14 2.36 -4.88
CA VAL A 78 10.92 1.53 -4.79
C VAL A 78 9.81 2.14 -5.64
N VAL A 79 9.15 1.32 -6.46
CA VAL A 79 7.96 1.74 -7.23
C VAL A 79 6.71 1.36 -6.46
N LEU A 80 5.97 2.36 -5.97
CA LEU A 80 4.72 2.20 -5.21
C LEU A 80 3.49 2.41 -6.12
N SER A 81 2.38 1.77 -5.76
CA SER A 81 1.10 1.86 -6.45
C SER A 81 0.11 2.59 -5.54
N ILE A 82 0.08 3.91 -5.64
CA ILE A 82 -0.66 4.77 -4.72
C ILE A 82 -2.10 4.92 -5.22
N PRO A 83 -3.11 4.62 -4.40
CA PRO A 83 -4.50 4.77 -4.81
C PRO A 83 -4.87 6.25 -5.02
N ALA A 84 -5.74 6.55 -5.99
CA ALA A 84 -6.09 7.91 -6.39
C ALA A 84 -7.61 8.18 -6.39
N THR A 85 -8.00 9.40 -6.04
CA THR A 85 -9.40 9.89 -6.05
C THR A 85 -9.59 10.99 -7.10
N VAL A 86 -10.81 11.14 -7.62
CA VAL A 86 -11.20 12.25 -8.51
C VAL A 86 -12.49 12.89 -8.02
N ILE A 87 -12.53 14.23 -8.01
CA ILE A 87 -13.78 14.99 -7.80
C ILE A 87 -14.62 14.87 -9.07
N GLN A 88 -15.64 14.03 -9.05
CA GLN A 88 -16.70 14.03 -10.04
C GLN A 88 -17.65 15.16 -9.68
N ALA A 89 -17.42 16.36 -10.21
CA ALA A 89 -18.39 17.44 -10.12
C ALA A 89 -19.76 16.90 -10.55
N LEU A 90 -20.74 16.94 -9.64
CA LEU A 90 -22.13 16.62 -9.91
C LEU A 90 -22.65 17.61 -10.95
N ASN A 91 -22.42 17.35 -12.24
CA ASN A 91 -23.17 17.96 -13.32
C ASN A 91 -24.59 17.36 -13.28
N ARG A 92 -25.43 17.93 -12.41
CA ARG A 92 -26.88 17.89 -12.56
C ARG A 92 -27.34 19.27 -13.02
N SER A 93 -27.42 19.45 -14.35
CA SER A 93 -28.51 20.16 -15.03
C SER A 93 -28.56 19.73 -16.48
#